data_AF-A0A7J0CAF1-F1
#
_entry.id   AF-A0A7J0CAF1-F1
#
_cell.length_a   1.000
_cell.length_b   1.000
_cell.length_c   1.000
_cell.angle_alpha   90.00
_cell.angle_beta   90.00
_cell.angle_gamma   90.00
#
_symmetry.space_group_name_H-M   'P 1'
#
loop_
_entity.id
_entity.type
_entity.pdbx_description
1 polymer ?
#
loop_
_entity_poly.entity_id
_entity_poly.type
_entity_poly.pdbx_seq_one_letter_code
_entity_poly.pdbx_strand_id
1 'polypeptide(L)'
;MLFVLRYRNGQPEPLDLELVREVLAPYIVAADEDLMNGVLIRTPDGHEVDVDVNEMCVAVSRFPPGRFFDVLAELVDRLGASVTPSDRPVILREETDRAHLPAEAGEGATVVAMTGPVLEGYLSGS
;
A
#
# COMPACT_ATOMS: atom_id res chain seq x y z
N MET A 1 5.44 5.14 9.04
CA MET A 1 4.08 4.82 8.58
C MET A 1 4.10 4.72 7.07
N LEU A 2 3.27 3.85 6.52
CA LEU A 2 3.17 3.56 5.11
C LEU A 2 1.75 3.84 4.63
N PHE A 3 1.60 4.45 3.45
CA PHE A 3 0.31 4.64 2.81
C PHE A 3 0.28 3.99 1.44
N VAL A 4 -0.86 3.43 1.06
CA VAL A 4 -1.22 3.10 -0.32
C VAL A 4 -2.17 4.18 -0.80
N LEU A 5 -1.74 4.95 -1.78
CA LEU A 5 -2.45 6.11 -2.32
C LEU A 5 -2.50 6.01 -3.83
N ARG A 6 -3.69 6.18 -4.40
CA ARG A 6 -3.86 6.33 -5.83
C ARG A 6 -3.91 7.81 -6.17
N TYR A 7 -3.20 8.19 -7.22
CA TYR A 7 -3.21 9.55 -7.72
C TYR A 7 -3.74 9.59 -9.15
N ARG A 8 -4.38 10.71 -9.51
CA ARG A 8 -4.74 11.06 -10.87
C ARG A 8 -4.60 12.56 -11.04
N ASN A 9 -3.89 12.98 -12.08
CA ASN A 9 -3.68 14.39 -12.42
C ASN A 9 -3.18 15.22 -11.23
N GLY A 10 -2.28 14.65 -10.42
CA GLY A 10 -1.68 15.30 -9.26
C GLY A 10 -2.57 15.36 -8.02
N GLN A 11 -3.71 14.65 -7.98
CA GLN A 11 -4.61 14.62 -6.84
C GLN A 11 -4.86 13.19 -6.37
N PRO A 12 -5.02 12.94 -5.05
CA PRO A 12 -5.50 11.66 -4.55
C PRO A 12 -6.87 11.32 -5.13
N GLU A 13 -7.04 10.08 -5.58
CA GLU A 13 -8.30 9.53 -6.08
C GLU A 13 -8.82 8.48 -5.07
N PRO A 14 -10.14 8.36 -4.86
CA PRO A 14 -10.69 7.30 -4.01
C PRO A 14 -10.22 5.90 -4.43
N LEU A 15 -9.99 5.04 -3.44
CA LEU A 15 -9.67 3.64 -3.66
C LEU A 15 -10.93 2.85 -3.99
N ASP A 16 -10.75 1.80 -4.78
CA ASP A 16 -11.76 0.77 -4.95
C ASP A 16 -11.78 -0.12 -3.69
N LEU A 17 -12.74 0.15 -2.80
CA LEU A 17 -12.85 -0.55 -1.52
C LEU A 17 -13.28 -2.02 -1.67
N GLU A 18 -13.91 -2.38 -2.81
CA GLU A 18 -14.19 -3.79 -3.11
C GLU A 18 -12.90 -4.53 -3.39
N LEU A 19 -11.98 -3.94 -4.16
CA LEU A 19 -10.64 -4.50 -4.39
C LEU A 19 -9.81 -4.55 -3.10
N VAL A 20 -9.86 -3.51 -2.26
CA VAL A 20 -9.19 -3.54 -0.94
C VAL A 20 -9.69 -4.73 -0.13
N ARG A 21 -11.02 -4.91 -0.05
CA ARG A 21 -11.61 -6.05 0.65
C ARG A 21 -11.15 -7.37 0.06
N GLU A 22 -11.19 -7.50 -1.26
CA GLU A 22 -10.86 -8.76 -1.94
C GLU A 22 -9.42 -9.19 -1.65
N VAL A 23 -8.47 -8.26 -1.68
CA VAL A 23 -7.05 -8.53 -1.39
C VAL A 23 -6.83 -8.86 0.08
N LEU A 24 -7.48 -8.14 1.00
CA LEU A 24 -7.27 -8.35 2.43
C LEU A 24 -8.02 -9.58 2.97
N ALA A 25 -9.16 -9.97 2.36
CA ALA A 25 -10.06 -11.01 2.85
C ALA A 25 -9.39 -12.33 3.24
N PRO A 26 -8.41 -12.87 2.50
CA PRO A 26 -7.71 -14.10 2.88
C PRO A 26 -6.93 -14.00 4.19
N TYR A 27 -6.61 -12.77 4.62
CA TYR A 27 -5.75 -12.48 5.76
C TYR A 27 -6.50 -11.88 6.95
N ILE A 28 -7.76 -11.48 6.79
CA ILE A 28 -8.53 -10.82 7.87
C ILE A 28 -8.68 -11.75 9.07
N VAL A 29 -8.29 -11.24 10.24
CA VAL A 29 -8.56 -11.81 11.56
C VAL A 29 -9.74 -11.11 12.21
N ALA A 30 -9.80 -9.78 12.11
CA ALA A 30 -10.90 -8.97 12.60
C ALA A 30 -11.11 -7.74 11.71
N ALA A 31 -12.35 -7.48 11.31
CA ALA A 31 -12.75 -6.30 10.55
C ALA A 31 -14.26 -6.10 10.67
N ASP A 32 -14.70 -4.85 10.57
CA ASP A 32 -16.11 -4.53 10.39
C ASP A 32 -16.55 -4.68 8.92
N GLU A 33 -17.86 -4.67 8.68
CA GLU A 33 -18.43 -4.83 7.35
C GLU A 33 -17.94 -3.77 6.37
N ASP A 34 -17.55 -2.57 6.80
CA ASP A 34 -17.07 -1.48 5.95
C ASP A 34 -15.53 -1.33 5.93
N LEU A 35 -14.80 -2.10 6.75
CA LEU A 35 -13.34 -2.00 6.97
C LEU A 35 -12.86 -0.70 7.65
N MET A 36 -13.76 0.21 8.03
CA MET A 36 -13.36 1.59 8.41
C MET A 36 -12.89 1.73 9.86
N ASN A 37 -13.22 0.78 10.74
CA ASN A 37 -12.85 0.82 12.16
C ASN A 37 -11.53 0.07 12.47
N GLY A 38 -10.63 0.00 11.48
CA GLY A 38 -9.40 -0.76 11.57
C GLY A 38 -9.60 -2.23 11.20
N VAL A 39 -8.62 -2.76 10.47
CA VAL A 39 -8.59 -4.14 10.00
C VAL A 39 -7.36 -4.81 10.56
N LEU A 40 -7.56 -5.86 11.36
CA LEU A 40 -6.48 -6.74 11.78
C LEU A 40 -6.33 -7.85 10.75
N ILE A 41 -5.18 -7.92 10.11
CA ILE A 41 -4.81 -9.04 9.24
C ILE A 41 -3.73 -9.89 9.88
N ARG A 42 -3.65 -11.16 9.48
CA ARG A 42 -2.52 -12.06 9.76
C ARG A 42 -1.92 -12.57 8.46
N THR A 43 -0.65 -12.27 8.25
CA THR A 43 0.11 -12.69 7.08
C THR A 43 0.41 -14.20 7.11
N PRO A 44 0.74 -14.83 5.97
CA PRO A 44 1.04 -16.27 5.90
C PRO A 44 2.17 -16.76 6.80
N ASP A 45 3.12 -15.90 7.16
CA ASP A 45 4.20 -16.20 8.12
C ASP A 45 3.80 -15.95 9.58
N GLY A 46 2.54 -15.60 9.83
CA GLY A 46 1.93 -15.53 11.16
C GLY A 46 2.02 -14.17 11.84
N HIS A 47 2.54 -13.14 11.19
CA HIS A 47 2.57 -11.79 11.75
C HIS A 47 1.20 -11.11 11.66
N GLU A 48 0.84 -10.40 12.72
CA GLU A 48 -0.37 -9.57 12.75
C GLU A 48 -0.04 -8.13 12.38
N VAL A 49 -0.94 -7.50 11.62
CA VAL A 49 -0.79 -6.14 11.12
C VAL A 49 -2.12 -5.41 11.25
N ASP A 50 -2.09 -4.27 11.92
CA ASP A 50 -3.20 -3.31 11.94
C ASP A 50 -3.14 -2.46 10.66
N VAL A 51 -4.25 -2.47 9.93
CA VAL A 51 -4.45 -1.79 8.67
C VAL A 51 -5.61 -0.82 8.81
N ASP A 52 -5.35 0.46 8.63
CA ASP A 52 -6.38 1.49 8.64
C ASP A 52 -6.84 1.73 7.20
N VAL A 53 -8.13 1.55 6.93
CA VAL A 53 -8.72 1.76 5.60
C VAL A 53 -9.65 2.97 5.66
N ASN A 54 -9.54 3.85 4.67
CA ASN A 54 -10.55 4.85 4.37
C ASN A 54 -10.75 4.99 2.86
N GLU A 55 -11.67 5.85 2.45
CA GLU A 55 -11.99 6.07 1.03
C GLU A 55 -10.78 6.49 0.19
N MET A 56 -9.77 7.15 0.76
CA MET A 56 -8.65 7.73 0.02
C MET A 56 -7.37 6.90 0.12
N CYS A 57 -7.19 6.13 1.19
CA CYS A 57 -5.96 5.37 1.40
C CYS A 57 -6.14 4.13 2.27
N VAL A 58 -5.16 3.24 2.14
CA VAL A 58 -4.84 2.24 3.15
C VAL A 58 -3.57 2.70 3.87
N ALA A 59 -3.57 2.69 5.20
CA ALA A 59 -2.44 3.08 6.03
C ALA A 59 -1.99 1.94 6.94
N VAL A 60 -0.69 1.82 7.12
CA VAL A 60 -0.07 0.83 8.02
C VAL A 60 0.97 1.53 8.88
N SER A 61 0.69 1.57 10.19
CA SER A 61 1.56 2.24 11.16
C SER A 61 2.82 1.43 11.48
N ARG A 62 2.68 0.10 11.56
CA ARG A 62 3.76 -0.85 11.85
C ARG A 62 3.61 -2.04 10.91
N PHE A 63 4.65 -2.32 10.14
CA PHE A 63 4.67 -3.47 9.23
C PHE A 63 5.82 -4.41 9.60
N PRO A 64 5.56 -5.72 9.71
CA PRO A 64 6.58 -6.73 9.98
C PRO A 64 7.43 -7.00 8.73
N PRO A 65 8.63 -7.58 8.90
CA PRO A 65 9.37 -8.15 7.78
C PRO A 65 8.60 -9.31 7.13
N GLY A 66 9.02 -9.72 5.93
CA GLY A 66 8.52 -10.92 5.27
C GLY A 66 7.21 -10.74 4.51
N ARG A 67 6.24 -11.63 4.75
CA ARG A 67 5.09 -11.85 3.85
C ARG A 67 4.09 -10.69 3.80
N PHE A 68 4.18 -9.72 4.70
CA PHE A 68 3.41 -8.48 4.59
C PHE A 68 3.64 -7.77 3.25
N PHE A 69 4.88 -7.76 2.76
CA PHE A 69 5.22 -7.05 1.53
C PHE A 69 4.62 -7.71 0.28
N ASP A 70 4.29 -9.00 0.32
CA ASP A 70 3.55 -9.66 -0.76
C ASP A 70 2.10 -9.15 -0.82
N VAL A 71 1.45 -8.99 0.34
CA VAL A 71 0.08 -8.41 0.44
C VAL A 71 0.09 -6.95 -0.02
N LEU A 72 1.09 -6.18 0.39
CA LEU A 72 1.27 -4.79 -0.05
C LEU A 72 1.45 -4.71 -1.57
N ALA A 73 2.30 -5.56 -2.15
CA ALA A 73 2.54 -5.59 -3.58
C ALA A 73 1.25 -5.87 -4.37
N GLU A 74 0.48 -6.88 -3.97
CA GLU A 74 -0.80 -7.22 -4.60
C GLU A 74 -1.80 -6.07 -4.50
N LEU A 75 -1.93 -5.48 -3.31
CA LEU A 75 -2.84 -4.36 -3.07
C LEU A 75 -2.53 -3.17 -3.98
N VAL A 76 -1.25 -2.81 -4.07
CA VAL A 76 -0.78 -1.68 -4.88
C VAL A 76 -0.97 -1.96 -6.37
N ASP A 77 -0.63 -3.16 -6.82
CA ASP A 77 -0.78 -3.56 -8.22
C ASP A 77 -2.24 -3.52 -8.67
N ARG A 78 -3.14 -4.15 -7.90
CA ARG A 78 -4.56 -4.23 -8.23
C ARG A 78 -5.28 -2.89 -8.18
N LEU A 79 -4.89 -2.01 -7.25
CA LEU A 79 -5.52 -0.68 -7.13
C LEU A 79 -5.02 0.32 -8.17
N GLY A 80 -3.90 0.04 -8.84
CA GLY A 80 -3.23 1.04 -9.65
C GLY A 80 -2.62 2.16 -8.79
N ALA A 81 -2.16 1.82 -7.59
CA ALA A 81 -1.76 2.78 -6.58
C ALA A 81 -0.24 2.93 -6.49
N SER A 82 0.19 3.86 -5.64
CA SER A 82 1.58 4.07 -5.23
C SER A 82 1.75 3.76 -3.76
N VAL A 83 2.97 3.43 -3.36
CA VAL A 83 3.33 3.33 -1.94
C VAL A 83 3.99 4.64 -1.52
N THR A 84 3.46 5.27 -0.47
CA THR A 84 3.94 6.55 0.06
C THR A 84 4.41 6.35 1.50
N PRO A 85 5.70 6.05 1.73
CA PRO A 85 6.28 6.08 3.07
C PRO A 85 6.36 7.51 3.58
N SER A 86 6.24 7.72 4.89
CA SER A 86 6.33 9.09 5.47
C SER A 86 7.73 9.70 5.43
N ASP A 87 8.77 8.88 5.28
CA ASP A 87 10.18 9.24 5.43
C ASP A 87 11.03 8.96 4.18
N ARG A 88 10.41 8.52 3.08
CA ARG A 88 11.08 8.15 1.83
C ARG A 88 10.29 8.66 0.63
N PRO A 89 10.89 8.73 -0.57
CA PRO A 89 10.16 9.09 -1.77
C PRO A 89 9.01 8.13 -2.08
N VAL A 90 8.04 8.62 -2.85
CA VAL A 90 6.94 7.79 -3.36
C VAL A 90 7.49 6.67 -4.22
N ILE A 91 6.95 5.48 -4.03
CA ILE A 91 7.31 4.29 -4.77
C ILE A 91 6.22 4.02 -5.81
N LEU A 92 6.65 3.85 -7.06
CA LEU A 92 5.83 3.66 -8.23
C LEU A 92 5.97 2.24 -8.77
N ARG A 93 4.90 1.73 -9.39
CA ARG A 93 4.90 0.41 -10.03
C ARG A 93 5.59 0.48 -11.38
N GLU A 94 5.35 1.55 -12.11
CA GLU A 94 5.94 1.83 -13.41
C GLU A 94 6.17 3.33 -13.61
N GLU A 95 7.05 3.68 -14.55
CA GLU A 95 7.44 5.08 -14.78
C GLU A 95 6.26 5.94 -15.28
N THR A 96 5.31 5.33 -15.99
CA THR A 96 4.06 5.96 -16.43
C THR A 96 3.20 6.45 -15.27
N ASP A 97 3.23 5.80 -14.10
CA ASP A 97 2.51 6.24 -12.91
C ASP A 97 2.99 7.61 -12.41
N ARG A 98 4.24 8.02 -12.72
CA ARG A 98 4.80 9.32 -12.30
C ARG A 98 3.98 10.50 -12.80
N ALA A 99 3.40 10.38 -14.00
CA ALA A 99 2.56 11.42 -14.59
C ALA A 99 1.26 11.68 -13.80
N HIS A 100 0.89 10.78 -12.88
CA HIS A 100 -0.28 10.94 -12.04
C HIS A 100 0.01 11.64 -10.71
N LEU A 101 1.28 11.69 -10.29
CA LEU A 101 1.68 12.30 -9.03
C LEU A 101 1.61 13.84 -9.05
N PRO A 102 1.48 14.49 -7.87
CA PRO A 102 1.81 15.90 -7.70
C PRO A 102 3.25 16.17 -8.17
N ALA A 103 3.52 17.36 -8.70
CA ALA A 103 4.82 17.71 -9.26
C ALA A 103 5.96 17.52 -8.24
N GLU A 104 5.72 17.93 -6.99
CA GLU A 104 6.68 17.84 -5.89
C GLU A 104 6.98 16.39 -5.51
N ALA A 105 5.98 15.52 -5.54
CA ALA A 105 6.15 14.09 -5.26
C ALA A 105 6.82 13.36 -6.44
N GLY A 106 6.56 13.82 -7.67
CA GLY A 106 7.08 13.23 -8.90
C GLY A 106 8.59 13.37 -9.06
N GLU A 107 9.22 14.44 -8.55
CA GLU A 107 10.67 14.67 -8.73
C GLU A 107 11.55 13.63 -8.00
N GLY A 108 11.09 13.14 -6.84
CA GLY A 108 11.81 12.14 -6.04
C GLY A 108 11.33 10.71 -6.22
N ALA A 109 10.19 10.49 -6.88
CA ALA A 109 9.56 9.17 -6.92
C ALA A 109 10.46 8.10 -7.56
N THR A 110 10.42 6.89 -7.03
CA THR A 110 11.26 5.77 -7.48
C THR A 110 10.39 4.64 -8.00
N VAL A 111 10.73 4.11 -9.18
CA VAL A 111 10.10 2.90 -9.70
C VAL A 111 10.74 1.69 -9.04
N VAL A 112 9.91 0.84 -8.44
CA VAL A 112 10.33 -0.38 -7.75
C VAL A 112 9.44 -1.51 -8.23
N ALA A 113 9.99 -2.70 -8.47
CA ALA A 113 9.16 -3.84 -8.85
C ALA A 113 8.19 -4.19 -7.72
N MET A 114 6.89 -4.28 -8.03
CA MET A 114 5.83 -4.63 -7.06
C MET A 114 5.86 -6.11 -6.72
N THR A 115 6.87 -6.50 -5.95
CA THR A 115 7.03 -7.84 -5.38
C THR A 115 7.44 -7.70 -3.93
N GLY A 116 7.03 -8.63 -3.08
CA GLY A 116 7.32 -8.57 -1.65
C GLY A 116 8.80 -8.37 -1.33
N PRO A 117 9.72 -9.21 -1.82
CA PRO A 117 11.14 -9.09 -1.50
C PRO A 117 11.78 -7.75 -1.92
N VAL A 118 11.36 -7.19 -3.06
CA VAL A 118 11.92 -5.93 -3.56
C VAL A 118 11.36 -4.74 -2.77
N LEU A 119 10.06 -4.74 -2.46
CA LEU A 119 9.46 -3.72 -1.59
C LEU A 119 10.06 -3.78 -0.18
N GLU A 120 10.26 -4.98 0.36
CA GLU A 120 10.91 -5.18 1.65
C GLU A 120 12.29 -4.54 1.67
N GLY A 121 13.19 -4.92 0.76
CA GLY A 121 14.54 -4.36 0.71
C GLY A 121 14.55 -2.83 0.57
N TYR A 122 13.68 -2.29 -0.28
CA TYR A 122 13.57 -0.83 -0.45
C TYR A 122 13.04 -0.12 0.80
N LEU A 123 12.07 -0.70 1.53
CA LEU A 123 11.42 -0.06 2.68
C LEU A 123 12.13 -0.29 4.01
N SER A 124 12.79 -1.44 4.17
CA SER A 124 13.61 -1.73 5.35
C SER A 124 15.02 -1.15 5.25
N GLY A 125 15.49 -0.82 4.03
CA GLY A 125 16.86 -0.36 3.79
C GLY A 125 17.91 -1.46 3.95
N SER A 126 17.51 -2.71 3.68
CA SER A 126 18.37 -3.91 3.76
C SER A 126 18.87 -4.34 2.39
#